data_AF-A0A7Y4YG41-F1
#
_entry.id   AF-A0A7Y4YG41-F1
#
_cell.length_a   1.000
_cell.length_b   1.000
_cell.length_c   1.000
_cell.angle_alpha   90.00
_cell.angle_beta   90.00
_cell.angle_gamma   90.00
#
_symmetry.space_group_name_H-M   'P 1'
#
loop_
_entity.id
_entity.type
_entity.pdbx_description
1 polymer ?
#
loop_
_entity_poly.entity_id
_entity_poly.type
_entity_poly.pdbx_seq_one_letter_code
_entity_poly.pdbx_strand_id
1 'polypeptide(L)'
;MAGLLHDIGLLVLSTNFPEQYGEVLANLRHDRLSVCDAERAVFKASHEDVGAYLLGLWGVSDAIVEAVAFHHHPGERFQEGFSLLAAVHVANALEEASDPATTNGIPTPIDREYLTACGLIEHLPSWYQAAGHSLTAESAVAPRL
;
A
#
# COMPACT_ATOMS: atom_id res chain seq x y z
N MET A 1 2.17 5.62 14.21
CA MET A 1 3.42 6.00 13.51
C MET A 1 3.51 5.38 12.13
N ALA A 2 3.35 4.06 11.97
CA ALA A 2 3.39 3.40 10.65
C ALA A 2 2.48 4.07 9.60
N GLY A 3 1.22 4.39 9.93
CA GLY A 3 0.33 5.08 8.99
C GLY A 3 0.80 6.46 8.53
N LEU A 4 1.61 7.20 9.30
CA LEU A 4 2.19 8.48 8.84
C LEU A 4 3.42 8.26 7.95
N LEU A 5 4.11 7.13 8.12
CA LEU A 5 5.42 6.87 7.54
C LEU A 5 5.39 5.87 6.38
N HIS A 6 4.26 5.22 6.11
CA HIS A 6 4.14 4.17 5.10
C HIS A 6 4.63 4.62 3.72
N ASP A 7 4.36 5.89 3.38
CA ASP A 7 4.73 6.48 2.10
C ASP A 7 5.95 7.42 2.15
N ILE A 8 6.76 7.36 3.22
CA ILE A 8 7.93 8.26 3.34
C ILE A 8 8.91 8.11 2.15
N GLY A 9 8.95 6.93 1.53
CA GLY A 9 9.75 6.68 0.32
C GLY A 9 9.36 7.56 -0.87
N LEU A 10 8.08 7.94 -1.02
CA LEU A 10 7.62 8.85 -2.07
C LEU A 10 8.28 10.21 -1.92
N LEU A 11 8.41 10.72 -0.70
CA LEU A 11 9.09 11.99 -0.42
C LEU A 11 10.59 11.91 -0.76
N VAL A 12 11.22 10.79 -0.43
CA VAL A 12 12.64 10.56 -0.75
C VAL A 12 12.86 10.55 -2.25
N LEU A 13 12.07 9.76 -2.99
CA LEU A 13 12.18 9.62 -4.44
C LEU A 13 11.88 10.94 -5.16
N SER A 14 10.75 11.57 -4.86
CA SER A 14 10.29 12.79 -5.55
C SER A 14 11.16 14.02 -5.26
N THR A 15 11.73 14.13 -4.05
CA THR A 15 12.55 15.30 -3.68
C THR A 15 13.97 15.19 -4.21
N ASN A 16 14.55 13.99 -4.20
CA ASN A 16 15.95 13.80 -4.59
C ASN A 16 16.13 13.47 -6.07
N PHE A 17 15.10 12.93 -6.74
CA PHE A 17 15.15 12.51 -8.14
C PHE A 17 13.95 13.04 -8.95
N PRO A 18 13.71 14.36 -8.98
CA PRO A 18 12.50 14.93 -9.57
C PRO A 18 12.36 14.64 -11.07
N GLU A 19 13.46 14.55 -11.82
CA GLU A 19 13.43 14.22 -13.25
C GLU A 19 12.97 12.79 -13.48
N GLN A 20 13.61 11.82 -12.80
CA GLN A 20 13.26 10.40 -12.87
C GLN A 20 11.86 10.13 -12.32
N TYR A 21 11.46 10.82 -11.25
CA TYR A 21 10.10 10.70 -10.73
C TYR A 21 9.08 11.29 -11.71
N GLY A 22 9.47 12.31 -12.50
CA GLY A 22 8.70 12.76 -13.66
C GLY A 22 8.47 11.67 -14.70
N GLU A 23 9.48 10.82 -14.96
CA GLU A 23 9.34 9.64 -15.83
C GLU A 23 8.37 8.60 -15.24
N VAL A 24 8.41 8.35 -13.93
CA VAL A 24 7.44 7.49 -13.25
C VAL A 24 6.01 8.00 -13.48
N LEU A 25 5.77 9.30 -13.27
CA LEU A 25 4.46 9.91 -13.50
C LEU A 25 4.02 9.86 -14.97
N ALA A 26 4.97 9.95 -15.91
CA ALA A 26 4.68 9.79 -17.34
C ALA A 26 4.27 8.35 -17.67
N ASN A 27 4.96 7.35 -17.11
CA ASN A 27 4.64 5.93 -17.29
C ASN A 27 3.25 5.60 -16.74
N LEU A 28 2.89 6.13 -15.56
CA LEU A 28 1.54 5.95 -15.00
C LEU A 28 0.45 6.47 -15.93
N ARG A 29 0.65 7.61 -16.61
CA ARG A 29 -0.36 8.17 -17.52
C ARG A 29 -0.57 7.33 -18.79
N HIS A 30 0.45 6.59 -19.21
CA HIS A 30 0.43 5.83 -20.46
C HIS A 30 0.08 4.36 -20.25
N ASP A 31 0.57 3.76 -19.17
CA ASP A 31 0.45 2.35 -18.87
C ASP A 31 -0.47 2.13 -17.66
N ARG A 32 -1.25 1.04 -17.67
CA ARG A 32 -2.05 0.61 -16.52
C ARG A 32 -1.19 -0.13 -15.50
N LEU A 33 -0.24 0.58 -14.91
CA LEU A 33 0.70 0.07 -13.91
C LEU A 33 0.33 0.58 -12.52
N SER A 34 0.62 -0.22 -11.49
CA SER A 34 0.66 0.29 -10.12
C SER A 34 1.80 1.31 -9.96
N VAL A 35 1.72 2.16 -8.93
CA VAL A 35 2.79 3.11 -8.60
C VAL A 35 4.11 2.37 -8.38
N CYS A 36 4.08 1.29 -7.59
CA CYS A 36 5.24 0.46 -7.31
C CYS A 36 5.88 -0.14 -8.59
N ASP A 37 5.09 -0.59 -9.55
CA ASP A 37 5.61 -1.14 -10.81
C ASP A 37 6.27 -0.05 -11.67
N ALA A 38 5.65 1.13 -11.73
CA ALA A 38 6.20 2.28 -12.46
C ALA A 38 7.53 2.75 -11.82
N GLU A 39 7.61 2.79 -10.49
CA GLU A 39 8.83 3.09 -9.76
C GLU A 39 9.92 2.05 -10.01
N ARG A 40 9.58 0.76 -9.91
CA ARG A 40 10.52 -0.34 -10.18
C ARG A 40 11.02 -0.33 -11.62
N ALA A 41 10.23 0.13 -12.59
CA ALA A 41 10.70 0.27 -13.96
C ALA A 41 11.85 1.28 -14.07
N VAL A 42 11.75 2.42 -13.39
CA VAL A 42 12.72 3.54 -13.44
C VAL A 42 13.87 3.36 -12.44
N PHE A 43 13.57 3.14 -11.16
CA PHE A 43 14.53 3.12 -10.06
C PHE A 43 15.04 1.73 -9.67
N LYS A 44 14.40 0.66 -10.16
CA LYS A 44 14.62 -0.73 -9.70
C LYS A 44 14.29 -0.96 -8.22
N ALA A 45 13.53 -0.04 -7.62
CA ALA A 45 12.99 -0.08 -6.26
C ALA A 45 11.67 0.70 -6.23
N SER A 46 10.77 0.37 -5.30
CA SER A 46 9.55 1.14 -5.01
C SER A 46 9.75 2.09 -3.82
N HIS A 47 8.79 2.97 -3.58
CA HIS A 47 8.74 3.78 -2.36
C HIS A 47 8.67 2.92 -1.09
N GLU A 48 8.03 1.75 -1.12
CA GLU A 48 8.00 0.80 0.00
C GLU A 48 9.43 0.36 0.36
N ASP A 49 10.21 -0.03 -0.66
CA ASP A 49 11.60 -0.49 -0.51
C ASP A 49 12.47 0.62 0.09
N VAL A 50 12.36 1.83 -0.46
CA VAL A 50 13.15 3.00 -0.04
C VAL A 50 12.76 3.45 1.36
N GLY A 51 11.46 3.51 1.65
CA GLY A 51 10.92 3.91 2.94
C GLY A 51 11.33 2.93 4.04
N ALA A 52 11.17 1.63 3.81
CA ALA A 52 11.56 0.59 4.75
C ALA A 52 13.07 0.62 5.02
N TYR A 53 13.89 0.75 3.97
CA TYR A 53 15.34 0.84 4.11
C TYR A 53 15.75 2.07 4.95
N LEU A 54 15.17 3.24 4.67
CA LEU A 54 15.44 4.46 5.43
C LEU A 54 15.08 4.31 6.91
N LEU A 55 13.88 3.80 7.20
CA LEU A 55 13.41 3.63 8.59
C LEU A 55 14.25 2.58 9.34
N GLY A 56 14.71 1.53 8.65
CA GLY A 56 15.68 0.58 9.19
C GLY A 56 17.01 1.24 9.58
N LEU A 57 17.55 2.12 8.73
CA LEU A 57 18.77 2.90 9.04
C LEU A 57 18.58 3.84 10.24
N TRP A 58 17.38 4.37 10.44
CA TRP A 58 17.05 5.24 11.56
C TRP A 58 16.79 4.46 12.87
N GLY A 59 16.84 3.14 12.84
CA GLY A 59 16.60 2.29 14.02
C GLY A 59 15.14 2.29 14.48
N VAL A 60 14.21 2.54 13.56
CA VAL A 60 12.77 2.39 13.84
C VAL A 60 12.44 0.91 14.00
N SER A 61 11.48 0.58 14.86
CA SER A 61 11.12 -0.82 15.18
C SER A 61 10.73 -1.63 13.94
N ASP A 62 11.13 -2.90 13.91
CA ASP A 62 10.84 -3.86 12.82
C ASP A 62 9.35 -3.89 12.44
N ALA A 63 8.43 -3.83 13.41
CA ALA A 63 6.99 -3.83 13.13
C ALA A 63 6.51 -2.63 12.27
N ILE A 64 7.18 -1.48 12.37
CA ILE A 64 6.90 -0.31 11.52
C ILE A 64 7.58 -0.47 10.17
N VAL A 65 8.84 -0.92 10.16
CA VAL A 65 9.60 -1.15 8.92
C VAL A 65 8.88 -2.17 8.04
N GLU A 66 8.37 -3.24 8.62
CA GLU A 66 7.61 -4.27 7.92
C GLU A 66 6.27 -3.73 7.40
N ALA A 67 5.55 -2.94 8.20
CA ALA A 67 4.32 -2.31 7.73
C ALA A 67 4.59 -1.38 6.52
N VAL A 68 5.72 -0.66 6.51
CA VAL A 68 6.11 0.16 5.36
C VAL A 68 6.53 -0.70 4.16
N ALA A 69 7.30 -1.76 4.37
CA ALA A 69 7.82 -2.60 3.28
C ALA A 69 6.75 -3.41 2.54
N PHE A 70 5.66 -3.81 3.23
CA PHE A 70 4.73 -4.83 2.72
C PHE A 70 3.28 -4.36 2.65
N HIS A 71 2.96 -3.09 2.88
CA HIS A 71 1.55 -2.67 2.93
C HIS A 71 0.80 -2.82 1.59
N HIS A 72 1.47 -2.80 0.42
CA HIS A 72 0.80 -3.17 -0.84
C HIS A 72 0.77 -4.70 -1.08
N HIS A 73 1.61 -5.47 -0.38
CA HIS A 73 1.76 -6.92 -0.56
C HIS A 73 1.81 -7.68 0.79
N PRO A 74 0.77 -7.58 1.64
CA PRO A 74 0.83 -8.08 3.01
C PRO A 74 0.96 -9.62 3.08
N GLY A 75 0.48 -10.33 2.06
CA GLY A 75 0.61 -11.80 1.95
C GLY A 75 2.05 -12.32 1.93
N GLU A 76 3.05 -11.48 1.64
CA GLU A 76 4.47 -11.85 1.71
C GLU A 76 4.98 -11.98 3.17
N ARG A 77 4.25 -11.44 4.14
CA ARG A 77 4.57 -11.51 5.57
C ARG A 77 3.38 -12.00 6.37
N PHE A 78 3.38 -13.30 6.66
CA PHE A 78 2.38 -13.87 7.53
C PHE A 78 2.58 -13.44 8.99
N GLN A 79 1.51 -12.96 9.61
CA GLN A 79 1.39 -12.74 11.05
C GLN A 79 0.01 -13.20 11.52
N GLU A 80 -0.04 -13.88 12.66
CA GLU A 80 -1.32 -14.27 13.26
C GLU A 80 -1.94 -13.08 14.00
N GLY A 81 -3.22 -12.81 13.76
CA GLY A 81 -3.97 -11.74 14.42
C GLY A 81 -3.64 -10.33 13.92
N PHE A 82 -4.03 -9.34 14.71
CA PHE A 82 -3.91 -7.93 14.36
C PHE A 82 -2.47 -7.43 14.44
N SER A 83 -2.01 -6.76 13.38
CA SER A 83 -0.66 -6.20 13.28
C SER A 83 -0.66 -4.79 12.69
N LEU A 84 0.49 -4.10 12.80
CA LEU A 84 0.67 -2.81 12.13
C LEU A 84 0.57 -2.95 10.60
N LEU A 85 1.09 -4.05 10.05
CA LEU A 85 0.96 -4.36 8.62
C LEU A 85 -0.51 -4.49 8.21
N ALA A 86 -1.31 -5.27 8.94
CA ALA A 86 -2.75 -5.39 8.66
C ALA A 86 -3.48 -4.05 8.75
N ALA A 87 -3.17 -3.25 9.78
CA ALA A 87 -3.79 -1.94 9.97
C ALA A 87 -3.45 -0.97 8.83
N VAL A 88 -2.19 -0.87 8.44
CA VAL A 88 -1.73 0.04 7.36
C VAL A 88 -2.26 -0.42 6.01
N HIS A 89 -2.16 -1.72 5.70
CA HIS A 89 -2.67 -2.28 4.44
C HIS A 89 -4.16 -1.95 4.22
N VAL A 90 -5.01 -2.25 5.22
CA VAL A 90 -6.45 -2.00 5.10
C VAL A 90 -6.75 -0.50 5.04
N ALA A 91 -6.10 0.31 5.88
CA ALA A 91 -6.33 1.75 5.86
C ALA A 91 -5.94 2.38 4.51
N ASN A 92 -4.79 1.97 3.95
CA ASN A 92 -4.32 2.43 2.65
C ASN A 92 -5.30 2.05 1.53
N ALA A 93 -5.64 0.76 1.43
CA ALA A 93 -6.55 0.26 0.41
C ALA A 93 -7.96 0.89 0.49
N LEU A 94 -8.44 1.23 1.69
CA LEU A 94 -9.71 1.94 1.86
C LEU A 94 -9.62 3.39 1.38
N GLU A 95 -8.54 4.11 1.69
CA GLU A 95 -8.31 5.49 1.27
C GLU A 95 -8.18 5.60 -0.26
N GLU A 96 -7.36 4.74 -0.86
CA GLU A 96 -7.14 4.73 -2.29
C GLU A 96 -8.42 4.39 -3.06
N ALA A 97 -9.29 3.56 -2.47
CA ALA A 97 -10.60 3.26 -3.03
C ALA A 97 -11.60 4.42 -2.87
N SER A 98 -11.41 5.34 -1.92
CA SER A 98 -12.25 6.54 -1.78
C SER A 98 -11.96 7.55 -2.87
N ASP A 99 -10.68 7.69 -3.25
CA ASP A 99 -10.21 8.64 -4.23
C ASP A 99 -9.22 8.00 -5.21
N PRO A 100 -9.72 7.31 -6.26
CA PRO A 100 -8.86 6.69 -7.26
C PRO A 100 -7.93 7.68 -7.99
N ALA A 101 -8.13 9.00 -7.86
CA ALA A 101 -7.22 9.97 -8.45
C ALA A 101 -5.84 9.97 -7.78
N THR A 102 -5.72 9.53 -6.52
CA THR A 102 -4.44 9.44 -5.79
C THR A 102 -3.55 8.30 -6.32
N THR A 103 -4.16 7.28 -6.96
CA THR A 103 -3.48 6.06 -7.43
C THR A 103 -3.53 5.86 -8.94
N ASN A 104 -3.73 6.94 -9.70
CA ASN A 104 -3.85 6.88 -11.16
C ASN A 104 -4.97 5.89 -11.62
N GLY A 105 -6.02 5.77 -10.81
CA GLY A 105 -7.18 4.93 -11.06
C GLY A 105 -6.97 3.45 -10.76
N ILE A 106 -5.84 3.05 -10.15
CA ILE A 106 -5.52 1.67 -9.81
C ILE A 106 -5.23 1.59 -8.30
N PRO A 107 -6.29 1.56 -7.46
CA PRO A 107 -6.12 1.40 -6.03
C PRO A 107 -5.63 0.00 -5.69
N THR A 108 -4.92 -0.10 -4.58
CA THR A 108 -4.50 -1.34 -3.95
C THR A 108 -5.73 -2.12 -3.50
N PRO A 109 -5.92 -3.37 -3.97
CA PRO A 109 -7.01 -4.19 -3.50
C PRO A 109 -6.75 -4.63 -2.05
N ILE A 110 -7.81 -4.69 -1.24
CA ILE A 110 -7.74 -5.34 0.07
C ILE A 110 -7.45 -6.82 -0.13
N ASP A 111 -6.35 -7.30 0.46
CA ASP A 111 -5.92 -8.69 0.42
C ASP A 111 -6.77 -9.53 1.40
N ARG A 112 -7.84 -10.10 0.87
CA ARG A 112 -8.80 -10.92 1.64
C ARG A 112 -8.22 -12.26 2.05
N GLU A 113 -7.27 -12.80 1.29
CA GLU A 113 -6.62 -14.07 1.62
C GLU A 113 -5.71 -13.87 2.82
N TYR A 114 -4.90 -12.81 2.81
CA TYR A 114 -4.12 -12.37 3.97
C TYR A 114 -5.01 -12.14 5.19
N LEU A 115 -6.08 -11.35 5.08
CA LEU A 115 -6.98 -11.09 6.22
C LEU A 115 -7.64 -12.37 6.75
N THR A 116 -7.95 -13.33 5.88
CA THR A 116 -8.49 -14.64 6.31
C THR A 116 -7.42 -15.43 7.06
N ALA A 117 -6.19 -15.47 6.54
CA ALA A 117 -5.08 -16.17 7.18
C ALA A 117 -4.74 -15.57 8.56
N CYS A 118 -4.86 -14.25 8.72
CA CYS A 118 -4.64 -13.57 10.00
C CYS A 118 -5.81 -13.70 10.99
N GLY A 119 -6.96 -14.24 10.58
CA GLY A 119 -8.17 -14.28 11.42
C GLY A 119 -8.80 -12.89 11.63
N LEU A 120 -8.79 -12.05 10.60
CA LEU A 120 -9.26 -10.66 10.64
C LEU A 120 -10.38 -10.35 9.65
N ILE A 121 -10.72 -11.28 8.76
CA ILE A 121 -11.67 -11.04 7.65
C ILE A 121 -13.06 -10.63 8.14
N GLU A 122 -13.49 -11.11 9.31
CA GLU A 122 -14.76 -10.75 9.93
C GLU A 122 -14.83 -9.29 10.41
N HIS A 123 -13.69 -8.63 10.61
CA HIS A 123 -13.63 -7.23 11.02
C HIS A 123 -13.79 -6.27 9.84
N LEU A 124 -13.57 -6.74 8.61
CA LEU A 124 -13.57 -5.91 7.41
C LEU A 124 -14.83 -5.04 7.25
N PRO A 125 -16.07 -5.55 7.46
CA PRO A 125 -17.28 -4.71 7.41
C PRO A 125 -17.25 -3.53 8.39
N SER A 126 -16.74 -3.75 9.60
CA SER A 126 -16.65 -2.70 10.62
C SER A 126 -15.62 -1.63 10.25
N TRP A 127 -14.54 -2.01 9.58
CA TRP A 127 -13.51 -1.09 9.11
C TRP A 127 -14.00 -0.23 7.94
N TYR A 128 -14.74 -0.81 6.99
CA TYR A 128 -15.43 -0.04 5.95
C TYR A 128 -16.35 1.03 6.57
N GLN A 129 -17.18 0.63 7.55
CA GLN A 129 -18.07 1.55 8.23
C GLN A 129 -17.29 2.67 8.96
N ALA A 130 -16.20 2.33 9.65
CA ALA A 130 -15.37 3.30 10.35
C ALA A 130 -14.68 4.30 9.41
N ALA A 131 -14.30 3.86 8.21
CA ALA A 131 -13.74 4.74 7.17
C ALA A 131 -14.80 5.62 6.48
N GLY A 132 -16.09 5.43 6.78
CA GLY A 132 -17.19 6.15 6.10
C GLY A 132 -17.54 5.58 4.72
N HIS A 133 -17.08 4.36 4.43
CA HIS A 133 -17.38 3.65 3.19
C HIS A 133 -18.57 2.71 3.36
N SER A 134 -19.40 2.59 2.32
CA SER A 134 -20.37 1.50 2.20
C SER A 134 -19.72 0.32 1.50
N LEU A 135 -19.92 -0.91 2.01
CA LEU A 135 -19.59 -2.13 1.28
C LEU A 135 -20.40 -2.16 -0.04
N THR A 136 -19.78 -1.79 -1.16
CA THR A 136 -20.42 -1.98 -2.47
C THR A 136 -20.16 -3.41 -2.96
N ALA A 137 -21.10 -3.97 -3.72
CA ALA A 137 -21.02 -5.35 -4.22
C ALA A 137 -19.79 -5.62 -5.10
N GLU A 138 -19.16 -4.59 -5.67
CA GLU A 138 -17.89 -4.71 -6.43
C GLU A 138 -16.67 -4.98 -5.52
N SER A 139 -16.70 -4.55 -4.25
CA SER A 139 -15.69 -4.94 -3.26
C SER A 139 -15.76 -6.43 -2.86
N ALA A 140 -16.81 -7.14 -3.30
CA ALA A 140 -17.07 -8.56 -2.99
C ALA A 140 -16.68 -9.52 -4.14
N VAL A 141 -16.22 -9.01 -5.28
CA VAL A 141 -15.87 -9.86 -6.43
C VAL A 141 -14.40 -9.67 -6.77
N ALA A 142 -13.59 -10.70 -6.49
CA ALA A 142 -12.21 -10.78 -6.94
C ALA A 142 -12.12 -10.58 -8.47
N PRO A 143 -11.05 -9.96 -9.00
CA PRO A 143 -10.87 -9.92 -10.44
C PRO A 143 -10.77 -11.36 -10.93
N ARG A 144 -11.72 -11.76 -11.78
CA ARG A 144 -11.61 -13.04 -12.50
C ARG A 144 -10.47 -12.89 -13.48
N LEU A 145 -9.40 -13.66 -13.25
CA LEU A 145 -8.56 -14.14 -14.34
C LEU A 145 -9.38 -15.07 -15.23
#